data_AF-A0A2A2K030-F1
#
_entry.id   AF-A0A2A2K030-F1
#
_cell.length_a   1.000
_cell.length_b   1.000
_cell.length_c   1.000
_cell.angle_alpha   90.00
_cell.angle_beta   90.00
_cell.angle_gamma   90.00
#
_symmetry.space_group_name_H-M   'P 1'
#
loop_
_entity.id
_entity.type
_entity.pdbx_description
1 polymer ?
#
loop_
_entity_poly.entity_id
_entity_poly.type
_entity_poly.pdbx_seq_one_letter_code
_entity_poly.pdbx_strand_id
1 'polypeptide(L)'
;MSVTHDYKPSPVSDILLFLAGFVVAAIYFMSASFKAFLPYFYVGMWLVYTTYLAYFVWRLCRAGELMHALATTLSGVAGLTIALRYDFFPIAGDDTKMVFMTLAFLTWSYSIVQSFYAYGALERASKIQLRRHLARFE
;
A
#
# COMPACT_ATOMS: atom_id res chain seq x y z
N MET A 1 3.18 -9.64 -13.73
CA MET A 1 2.44 -8.51 -13.17
C MET A 1 2.79 -7.24 -13.94
N SER A 2 1.77 -6.53 -14.45
CA SER A 2 1.93 -5.33 -15.30
C SER A 2 2.75 -4.20 -14.66
N VAL A 3 2.79 -4.12 -13.34
CA VAL A 3 3.54 -3.08 -12.60
C VAL A 3 5.02 -3.45 -12.46
N THR A 4 5.34 -4.74 -12.39
CA THR A 4 6.68 -5.27 -12.13
C THR A 4 7.35 -5.88 -13.35
N HIS A 5 6.86 -5.57 -14.56
CA HIS A 5 7.38 -6.12 -15.82
C HIS A 5 7.45 -7.66 -15.83
N ASP A 6 6.41 -8.30 -15.30
CA ASP A 6 6.33 -9.76 -15.21
C ASP A 6 7.42 -10.43 -14.37
N TYR A 7 8.08 -9.67 -13.50
CA TYR A 7 8.93 -10.22 -12.46
C TYR A 7 8.14 -11.21 -11.59
N LYS A 8 8.70 -12.42 -11.47
CA LYS A 8 8.23 -13.47 -10.56
C LYS A 8 9.26 -13.58 -9.43
N PRO A 9 8.93 -13.09 -8.22
CA PRO A 9 9.80 -13.26 -7.07
C PRO A 9 10.06 -14.74 -6.81
N SER A 10 11.26 -15.09 -6.34
CA SER A 10 11.50 -16.44 -5.85
C SER A 10 10.86 -16.61 -4.46
N PRO A 11 10.34 -17.79 -4.11
CA PRO A 11 9.79 -18.04 -2.77
C PRO A 11 10.78 -17.74 -1.65
N VAL A 12 12.08 -17.95 -1.90
CA VAL A 12 13.16 -17.63 -0.96
C VAL A 12 13.23 -16.12 -0.71
N SER A 13 13.09 -15.30 -1.75
CA SER A 13 13.11 -13.84 -1.62
C SER A 13 11.93 -13.36 -0.77
N ASP A 14 10.74 -13.93 -0.97
CA ASP A 14 9.55 -13.57 -0.21
C ASP A 14 9.70 -13.92 1.28
N ILE A 15 10.21 -15.11 1.58
CA ILE A 15 10.48 -15.54 2.98
C ILE A 15 11.53 -14.63 3.62
N LEU A 16 12.63 -14.35 2.93
CA LEU A 16 13.69 -13.50 3.45
C LEU A 16 13.21 -12.07 3.71
N LEU A 17 12.45 -11.48 2.79
CA LEU A 17 11.89 -10.14 2.95
C LEU A 17 10.88 -10.09 4.11
N PHE A 18 10.04 -11.11 4.24
CA PHE A 18 9.10 -11.23 5.35
C PHE A 18 9.81 -11.30 6.70
N LEU A 19 10.78 -12.20 6.84
CA LEU A 19 11.55 -12.37 8.08
C LEU A 19 12.39 -11.14 8.41
N ALA A 20 13.06 -10.56 7.41
CA ALA A 20 13.85 -9.34 7.58
C ALA A 20 12.96 -8.17 8.03
N GLY A 21 11.78 -8.00 7.41
CA GLY A 21 10.82 -6.99 7.80
C GLY A 21 10.36 -7.16 9.25
N PHE A 22 10.07 -8.39 9.66
CA PHE A 22 9.69 -8.69 11.05
C PHE A 22 10.81 -8.38 12.04
N VAL A 23 12.05 -8.78 11.74
CA VAL A 23 13.22 -8.51 12.59
C VAL A 23 13.48 -7.01 12.71
N VAL A 24 13.46 -6.27 11.60
CA VAL A 24 13.65 -4.81 11.61
C VAL A 24 12.54 -4.14 12.42
N ALA A 25 11.28 -4.54 12.24
CA ALA A 25 10.16 -4.02 13.01
C ALA A 25 10.31 -4.31 14.52
N ALA A 26 10.72 -5.52 14.90
CA ALA A 26 10.94 -5.90 16.29
C ALA A 26 12.07 -5.08 16.94
N ILE A 27 13.23 -4.98 16.27
CA ILE A 27 14.36 -4.16 16.74
C ILE A 27 13.92 -2.70 16.90
N TYR A 28 13.21 -2.17 15.90
CA TYR A 28 12.76 -0.80 15.90
C TYR A 28 11.76 -0.50 17.02
N PHE A 29 10.78 -1.39 17.24
CA PHE A 29 9.73 -1.22 18.23
C PHE A 29 10.21 -1.45 19.68
N MET A 30 11.11 -2.42 19.90
CA MET A 30 11.59 -2.79 21.23
C MET A 30 12.74 -1.89 21.72
N SER A 31 13.43 -1.21 20.81
CA SER A 31 14.56 -0.34 21.16
C SER A 31 14.09 0.94 21.85
N ALA A 32 14.62 1.19 23.05
CA ALA A 32 14.41 2.45 23.76
C ALA A 32 14.96 3.66 22.99
N SER A 33 16.03 3.46 22.21
CA SER A 33 16.70 4.52 21.43
C SER A 33 15.85 5.06 20.29
N PHE A 34 14.89 4.28 19.78
CA PHE A 34 14.03 4.68 18.65
C PHE A 34 12.66 5.23 19.09
N LYS A 35 12.33 5.22 20.39
CA LYS A 35 11.02 5.66 20.89
C LYS A 35 10.65 7.08 20.46
N ALA A 36 11.59 8.02 20.49
CA ALA A 36 11.36 9.40 20.06
C ALA A 36 11.17 9.54 18.53
N PHE A 37 11.70 8.59 17.76
CA PHE A 37 11.64 8.61 16.30
C PHE A 37 10.42 7.86 15.74
N LEU A 38 9.76 7.03 16.57
CA LEU A 38 8.61 6.19 16.21
C LEU A 38 7.54 6.93 15.40
N PRO A 39 7.04 8.10 15.85
CA PRO A 39 6.01 8.84 15.13
C PRO A 39 6.44 9.27 13.72
N TYR A 40 7.67 9.78 13.60
CA TYR A 40 8.22 10.28 12.33
C TYR A 40 8.47 9.15 11.35
N PHE A 41 8.92 7.99 11.85
CA PHE A 41 9.12 6.82 11.02
C PHE A 41 7.82 6.32 10.40
N TYR A 42 6.73 6.23 11.16
CA TYR A 42 5.45 5.77 10.60
C TYR A 42 4.95 6.69 9.50
N VAL A 43 5.01 8.01 9.70
CA VAL A 43 4.66 8.99 8.67
C VAL A 43 5.63 8.90 7.49
N GLY A 44 6.93 8.81 7.73
CA GLY A 44 7.95 8.67 6.69
C GLY A 44 7.73 7.43 5.80
N MET A 45 7.49 6.27 6.42
CA MET A 45 7.15 5.03 5.71
C MET A 45 5.85 5.16 4.94
N TRP A 46 4.85 5.85 5.50
CA TRP A 46 3.61 6.12 4.80
C TRP A 46 3.82 7.04 3.59
N LEU A 47 4.68 8.05 3.68
CA LEU A 47 5.02 8.91 2.55
C LEU A 47 5.70 8.12 1.43
N VAL A 48 6.67 7.26 1.77
CA VAL A 48 7.30 6.36 0.78
C VAL A 48 6.23 5.47 0.13
N TYR A 49 5.36 4.85 0.92
CA TYR A 49 4.26 4.04 0.39
C TYR A 49 3.30 4.84 -0.51
N THR A 50 3.02 6.09 -0.15
CA THR A 50 2.18 7.00 -0.94
C THR A 50 2.80 7.32 -2.30
N THR A 51 4.13 7.47 -2.40
CA THR A 51 4.80 7.65 -3.70
C THR A 51 4.57 6.44 -4.62
N TYR A 52 4.64 5.22 -4.07
CA TYR A 52 4.31 4.00 -4.80
C TYR A 52 2.83 3.97 -5.19
N LEU A 53 1.91 4.34 -4.29
CA LEU A 53 0.49 4.40 -4.60
C LEU A 53 0.19 5.42 -5.71
N ALA A 54 0.85 6.57 -5.74
CA ALA A 54 0.70 7.55 -6.81
C ALA A 54 1.11 6.97 -8.17
N TYR A 55 2.24 6.26 -8.23
CA TYR A 55 2.65 5.52 -9.42
C TYR A 55 1.64 4.43 -9.82
N PHE A 56 1.13 3.68 -8.84
CA PHE A 56 0.15 2.61 -9.09
C PHE A 56 -1.18 3.16 -9.60
N VAL A 57 -1.67 4.25 -9.02
CA VAL A 57 -2.85 5.01 -9.48
C VAL A 57 -2.63 5.53 -10.90
N TRP A 58 -1.46 6.10 -11.20
CA TRP A 58 -1.13 6.54 -12.56
C TRP A 58 -1.19 5.39 -13.58
N ARG A 59 -0.68 4.21 -13.22
CA ARG A 59 -0.79 3.00 -14.07
C ARG A 59 -2.25 2.60 -14.29
N LEU A 60 -3.08 2.63 -13.25
CA LEU A 60 -4.52 2.33 -13.35
C LEU A 60 -5.24 3.32 -14.27
N CYS A 61 -4.97 4.62 -14.14
CA CYS A 61 -5.52 5.64 -15.03
C CYS A 61 -5.11 5.40 -16.49
N ARG A 62 -3.85 5.08 -16.76
CA ARG A 62 -3.37 4.77 -18.12
C ARG A 62 -4.00 3.50 -18.72
N ALA A 63 -4.42 2.57 -17.88
CA ALA A 63 -5.11 1.36 -18.29
C ALA A 63 -6.63 1.54 -18.45
N GLY A 64 -7.18 2.72 -18.10
CA GLY A 64 -8.62 3.00 -18.11
C GLY A 64 -9.38 2.50 -16.88
N GLU A 65 -8.69 1.98 -15.87
CA GLU A 65 -9.27 1.40 -14.64
C GLU A 65 -9.56 2.48 -13.58
N LEU A 66 -10.42 3.45 -13.94
CA LEU A 66 -10.64 4.67 -13.15
C LEU A 66 -11.26 4.42 -11.77
N MET A 67 -12.14 3.42 -11.64
CA MET A 67 -12.74 3.08 -10.33
C MET A 67 -11.69 2.51 -9.38
N HIS A 68 -10.79 1.65 -9.88
CA HIS A 68 -9.68 1.16 -9.08
C HIS A 68 -8.68 2.27 -8.74
N ALA A 69 -8.43 3.20 -9.65
CA ALA A 69 -7.58 4.38 -9.40
C ALA A 69 -8.16 5.26 -8.28
N LEU A 70 -9.47 5.56 -8.33
CA LEU A 70 -10.16 6.36 -7.32
C LEU A 70 -10.16 5.65 -5.96
N ALA A 71 -10.59 4.40 -5.91
CA ALA A 71 -10.61 3.60 -4.68
C ALA A 71 -9.22 3.49 -4.03
N THR A 72 -8.17 3.28 -4.84
CA THR A 72 -6.78 3.26 -4.34
C THR A 72 -6.34 4.62 -3.79
N THR A 73 -6.73 5.71 -4.46
CA THR A 73 -6.46 7.08 -3.98
C THR A 73 -7.12 7.33 -2.63
N LEU A 74 -8.41 7.01 -2.50
CA LEU A 74 -9.16 7.16 -1.24
C LEU A 74 -8.53 6.33 -0.12
N SER A 75 -8.10 5.10 -0.43
CA SER A 75 -7.36 4.24 0.49
C SER A 75 -6.06 4.88 0.99
N GLY A 76 -5.29 5.48 0.08
CA GLY A 76 -4.04 6.17 0.41
C GLY A 76 -4.26 7.40 1.29
N VAL A 77 -5.29 8.20 1.01
CA VAL A 77 -5.67 9.37 1.82
C VAL A 77 -6.15 8.95 3.21
N ALA A 78 -6.99 7.92 3.29
CA ALA A 78 -7.47 7.37 4.56
C ALA A 78 -6.29 6.88 5.41
N GLY A 79 -5.37 6.12 4.82
CA GLY A 79 -4.23 5.62 5.57
C GLY A 79 -3.22 6.71 5.95
N LEU A 80 -3.08 7.78 5.15
CA LEU A 80 -2.29 8.96 5.55
C LEU A 80 -2.93 9.64 6.76
N THR A 81 -4.26 9.73 6.76
CA THR A 81 -5.01 10.25 7.91
C THR A 81 -4.75 9.40 9.16
N ILE A 82 -4.76 8.08 9.04
CA ILE A 82 -4.42 7.15 10.14
C ILE A 82 -2.98 7.38 10.63
N ALA A 83 -2.00 7.49 9.73
CA ALA A 83 -0.60 7.72 10.09
C ALA A 83 -0.40 9.03 10.89
N LEU A 84 -1.09 10.11 10.49
CA LEU A 84 -1.05 11.39 11.20
C LEU A 84 -1.80 11.34 12.54
N ARG A 85 -2.94 10.65 12.60
CA ARG A 85 -3.78 10.54 13.82
C ARG A 85 -3.17 9.69 14.91
N TYR A 86 -2.23 8.79 14.58
CA TYR A 86 -1.70 7.84 15.56
C TYR A 86 -0.98 8.54 16.71
N ASP A 87 0.01 9.37 16.37
CA ASP A 87 0.91 10.02 17.32
C ASP A 87 0.80 11.56 17.33
N PHE A 88 0.51 12.21 16.19
CA PHE A 88 0.55 13.67 16.09
C PHE A 88 -0.78 14.34 16.44
N PHE A 89 -1.90 13.71 16.06
CA PHE A 89 -3.22 14.29 16.27
C PHE A 89 -4.21 13.29 16.85
N PRO A 90 -4.02 12.83 18.10
CA PRO A 90 -4.88 11.82 18.71
C PRO A 90 -6.37 12.22 18.71
N ILE A 91 -7.24 11.23 18.62
CA ILE A 91 -8.70 11.44 18.67
C ILE A 91 -9.08 11.79 20.11
N ALA A 92 -9.75 12.93 20.29
CA ALA A 92 -10.20 13.38 21.61
C ALA A 92 -11.19 12.36 22.21
N GLY A 93 -10.94 11.92 23.45
CA GLY A 93 -11.77 10.93 24.15
C GLY A 93 -11.50 9.47 23.80
N ASP A 94 -10.47 9.17 22.98
CA ASP A 94 -10.07 7.79 22.64
C ASP A 94 -8.76 7.38 23.33
N ASP A 95 -8.75 7.43 24.67
CA ASP A 95 -7.55 7.20 25.48
C ASP A 95 -7.00 5.77 25.35
N THR A 96 -7.88 4.80 25.09
CA THR A 96 -7.52 3.39 24.85
C THR A 96 -7.09 3.11 23.41
N LYS A 97 -7.21 4.10 22.51
CA LYS A 97 -6.98 3.96 21.05
C LYS A 97 -7.90 2.94 20.37
N MET A 98 -8.99 2.51 21.00
CA MET A 98 -9.89 1.50 20.44
C MET A 98 -10.58 2.00 19.17
N VAL A 99 -11.04 3.25 19.17
CA VAL A 99 -11.68 3.86 18.01
C VAL A 99 -10.66 4.02 16.89
N PHE A 100 -9.49 4.56 17.21
CA PHE A 100 -8.38 4.68 16.29
C PHE A 100 -8.03 3.32 15.65
N MET A 101 -7.85 2.27 16.45
CA MET A 101 -7.44 0.95 15.94
C MET A 101 -8.51 0.33 15.04
N THR A 102 -9.79 0.52 15.37
CA THR A 102 -10.89 0.06 14.52
C THR A 102 -10.85 0.72 13.14
N LEU A 103 -10.67 2.05 13.10
CA LEU A 103 -10.55 2.79 11.85
C LEU A 103 -9.27 2.43 11.08
N ALA A 104 -8.17 2.22 11.78
CA ALA A 104 -6.89 1.82 11.20
C ALA A 104 -6.99 0.44 10.53
N PHE A 105 -7.49 -0.57 11.26
CA PHE A 105 -7.66 -1.92 10.72
C PHE A 105 -8.66 -1.97 9.57
N LEU A 106 -9.74 -1.20 9.63
CA LEU A 106 -10.69 -1.09 8.52
C LEU A 106 -10.01 -0.52 7.28
N THR A 107 -9.24 0.56 7.45
CA THR A 107 -8.50 1.21 6.37
C THR A 107 -7.46 0.28 5.75
N TRP A 108 -6.68 -0.42 6.57
CA TRP A 108 -5.65 -1.34 6.09
C TRP A 108 -6.25 -2.57 5.41
N SER A 109 -7.32 -3.14 5.97
CA SER A 109 -8.03 -4.28 5.36
C SER A 109 -8.59 -3.90 3.99
N TYR A 110 -9.27 -2.76 3.89
CA TYR A 110 -9.74 -2.23 2.62
C TYR A 110 -8.59 -2.02 1.64
N SER A 111 -7.48 -1.43 2.08
CA SER A 111 -6.30 -1.18 1.24
C SER A 111 -5.73 -2.46 0.63
N ILE A 112 -5.64 -3.54 1.41
CA ILE A 112 -5.13 -4.84 0.95
C ILE A 112 -6.06 -5.44 -0.10
N VAL A 113 -7.37 -5.52 0.20
CA VAL A 113 -8.37 -6.07 -0.70
C VAL A 113 -8.44 -5.27 -2.01
N GLN A 114 -8.47 -3.94 -1.90
CA GLN A 114 -8.48 -3.05 -3.05
C GLN A 114 -7.22 -3.20 -3.91
N SER A 115 -6.04 -3.33 -3.29
CA SER A 115 -4.79 -3.54 -4.01
C SER A 115 -4.82 -4.86 -4.78
N PHE A 116 -5.30 -5.95 -4.17
CA PHE A 116 -5.45 -7.24 -4.83
C PHE A 116 -6.30 -7.14 -6.11
N TYR A 117 -7.49 -6.54 -6.03
CA TYR A 117 -8.36 -6.40 -7.18
C TYR A 117 -7.83 -5.42 -8.23
N ALA A 118 -7.20 -4.32 -7.82
CA ALA A 118 -6.59 -3.36 -8.73
C ALA A 118 -5.43 -3.97 -9.53
N TYR A 119 -4.62 -4.82 -8.90
CA TYR A 119 -3.58 -5.59 -9.60
C TYR A 119 -4.17 -6.53 -10.65
N GLY A 120 -5.25 -7.23 -10.30
CA GLY A 120 -5.98 -8.07 -11.24
C GLY A 120 -6.56 -7.28 -12.42
N ALA A 121 -7.07 -6.07 -12.17
CA ALA A 121 -7.58 -5.18 -13.21
C ALA A 121 -6.47 -4.76 -14.20
N LEU A 122 -5.30 -4.34 -13.70
CA LEU A 122 -4.15 -4.01 -14.54
C LEU A 122 -3.67 -5.20 -15.38
N GLU A 123 -3.67 -6.40 -14.82
CA GLU A 123 -3.28 -7.60 -15.54
C GLU A 123 -4.22 -7.87 -16.72
N ARG A 124 -5.55 -7.79 -16.49
CA ARG A 124 -6.55 -7.94 -17.55
C ARG A 124 -6.40 -6.87 -18.63
N ALA A 125 -6.24 -5.61 -18.24
CA ALA A 125 -6.06 -4.51 -19.19
C ALA A 125 -4.80 -4.69 -20.06
N SER A 126 -3.70 -5.16 -19.45
CA SER A 126 -2.44 -5.40 -20.15
C SER A 126 -2.56 -6.53 -21.17
N LYS A 127 -3.27 -7.63 -20.82
CA LYS A 127 -3.56 -8.73 -21.75
C LYS A 127 -4.40 -8.28 -22.94
N ILE A 128 -5.41 -7.43 -22.73
CA ILE A 128 -6.23 -6.86 -23.80
C ILE A 128 -5.38 -5.99 -24.73
N GLN A 129 -4.52 -5.14 -24.17
CA GLN A 129 -3.64 -4.27 -24.94
C GLN A 129 -2.66 -5.07 -25.82
N LEU A 130 -2.10 -6.15 -25.29
CA LEU A 130 -1.22 -7.05 -26.04
C LEU A 130 -1.96 -7.71 -27.22
N ARG A 131 -3.16 -8.25 -26.98
CA ARG A 131 -3.98 -8.85 -28.05
C ARG A 131 -4.31 -7.85 -29.16
N ARG A 132 -4.69 -6.62 -28.80
CA ARG A 132 -4.94 -5.53 -29.78
C ARG A 132 -3.69 -5.13 -30.56
N HIS A 133 -2.50 -5.30 -29.97
CA HIS A 133 -1.25 -5.03 -30.66
C HIS A 133 -0.94 -6.13 -31.69
N LEU A 134 -1.09 -7.40 -31.31
CA LEU A 134 -0.85 -8.54 -32.21
C LEU A 134 -1.83 -8.55 -33.39
N ALA A 135 -3.12 -8.29 -33.16
CA ALA A 135 -4.14 -8.23 -34.21
C ALA A 135 -3.97 -7.08 -35.23
N ARG A 136 -3.01 -6.17 -35.04
CA ARG A 136 -2.66 -5.14 -36.03
C ARG A 136 -1.63 -5.60 -37.07
N PHE A 137 -1.04 -6.78 -36.87
CA PHE A 137 -0.04 -7.37 -37.76
C PHE A 137 -0.54 -8.63 -38.48
N GLU A 138 -1.82 -8.97 -38.29
CA GLU A 138 -2.57 -9.96 -39.06
C GLU A 138 -3.43 -9.25 -40.11
#